data_AF-A0A8J6UTZ6-F1
#
_entry.id   AF-A0A8J6UTZ6-F1
#
_cell.length_a   1.000
_cell.length_b   1.000
_cell.length_c   1.000
_cell.angle_alpha   90.00
_cell.angle_beta   90.00
_cell.angle_gamma   90.00
#
_symmetry.space_group_name_H-M   'P 1'
#
loop_
_entity.id
_entity.type
_entity.pdbx_description
1 polymer ?
#
loop_
_entity_poly.entity_id
_entity_poly.type
_entity_poly.pdbx_seq_one_letter_code
_entity_poly.pdbx_strand_id
1 'polypeptide(L)'
;MPSLRTTLLVDSIVCFIYGAVLTIAARSLSTVFMNTTVSLLGYPPQEALRVLGLCVLGIGLYVCVIGYTKQILPIAVWLVIGIEIVWIIGSILLLGWVGNALSWIGVAFIVSGAVTVFGFMVFELIGLQSLRRGYIDLTREDLGTEPRSLGSD
;
A
#
# COMPACT_ATOMS: atom_id res chain seq x y z
N MET A 1 18.52 2.67 -6.62
CA MET A 1 17.06 2.64 -6.39
C MET A 1 16.77 1.54 -5.38
N PRO A 2 15.85 1.74 -4.41
CA PRO A 2 15.51 0.69 -3.44
C PRO A 2 14.99 -0.56 -4.17
N SER A 3 15.33 -1.74 -3.65
CA SER A 3 14.79 -2.99 -4.21
C SER A 3 13.29 -3.09 -3.92
N LEU A 4 12.51 -3.69 -4.82
CA LEU A 4 11.06 -3.88 -4.62
C LEU A 4 10.75 -4.54 -3.26
N ARG A 5 11.62 -5.47 -2.84
CA ARG A 5 11.53 -6.12 -1.53
C ARG A 5 11.67 -5.14 -0.37
N THR A 6 12.64 -4.24 -0.45
CA THR A 6 12.85 -3.20 0.56
C THR A 6 11.64 -2.28 0.63
N THR A 7 11.08 -1.88 -0.51
CA THR A 7 9.87 -1.04 -0.57
C THR A 7 8.71 -1.71 0.14
N LEU A 8 8.39 -2.98 -0.20
CA LEU A 8 7.30 -3.73 0.42
C LEU A 8 7.51 -3.90 1.94
N LEU A 9 8.74 -4.16 2.39
CA LEU A 9 9.02 -4.28 3.82
C LEU A 9 8.81 -2.94 4.55
N VAL A 10 9.28 -1.84 3.99
CA VAL A 10 9.07 -0.51 4.57
C VAL A 10 7.59 -0.15 4.59
N ASP A 11 6.85 -0.41 3.50
CA ASP A 11 5.41 -0.19 3.45
C ASP A 11 4.67 -1.01 4.52
N SER A 12 5.05 -2.27 4.70
CA SER A 12 4.47 -3.11 5.75
C SER A 12 4.69 -2.54 7.16
N ILE A 13 5.87 -1.98 7.44
CA ILE A 13 6.18 -1.31 8.72
C ILE A 13 5.30 -0.08 8.90
N VAL A 14 5.15 0.73 7.83
CA VAL A 14 4.30 1.93 7.87
C VAL A 14 2.84 1.54 8.12
N CYS A 15 2.35 0.50 7.46
CA CYS A 15 1.03 -0.07 7.72
C CYS A 15 0.90 -0.55 9.18
N PHE A 16 1.90 -1.24 9.74
CA PHE A 16 1.85 -1.64 11.16
C PHE A 16 1.77 -0.44 12.10
N ILE A 17 2.56 0.61 11.85
CA ILE A 17 2.54 1.84 12.66
C ILE A 17 1.18 2.53 12.54
N TYR A 18 0.69 2.78 11.33
CA TYR A 18 -0.60 3.43 11.10
C TYR A 18 -1.76 2.61 11.69
N GLY A 19 -1.77 1.30 11.45
CA GLY A 19 -2.77 0.39 12.00
C GLY A 19 -2.77 0.38 13.52
N ALA A 20 -1.59 0.29 14.16
CA ALA A 20 -1.48 0.34 15.62
C ALA A 20 -1.94 1.68 16.20
N VAL A 21 -1.57 2.81 15.57
CA VAL A 21 -2.03 4.14 15.97
C VAL A 21 -3.55 4.23 15.86
N LEU A 22 -4.13 3.81 14.72
CA LEU A 22 -5.57 3.83 14.50
C LEU A 22 -6.34 2.93 15.48
N THR A 23 -5.81 1.76 15.83
CA THR A 23 -6.48 0.83 16.76
C THR A 23 -6.34 1.25 18.22
N ILE A 24 -5.14 1.61 18.68
CA ILE A 24 -4.86 1.92 20.09
C ILE A 24 -5.35 3.33 20.44
N ALA A 25 -5.01 4.30 19.60
CA ALA A 25 -5.34 5.70 19.85
C ALA A 25 -6.70 6.11 19.27
N ALA A 26 -7.52 5.17 18.77
CA ALA A 26 -8.84 5.45 18.17
C ALA A 26 -9.71 6.42 18.97
N ARG A 27 -9.74 6.22 20.30
CA ARG A 27 -10.55 7.05 21.21
C ARG A 27 -10.04 8.49 21.23
N SER A 28 -8.74 8.67 21.45
CA SER A 28 -8.09 9.98 21.47
C SER A 28 -8.09 10.65 20.10
N LEU A 29 -7.90 9.88 19.01
CA LEU A 29 -7.98 10.37 17.65
C LEU A 29 -9.39 10.87 17.32
N SER A 30 -10.44 10.13 17.71
CA SER A 30 -11.82 10.53 17.40
C SER A 30 -12.18 11.90 17.97
N THR A 31 -11.67 12.23 19.15
CA THR A 31 -11.91 13.53 19.81
C THR A 31 -11.07 14.65 19.19
N VAL A 32 -9.89 14.33 18.66
CA VAL A 32 -9.00 15.32 18.05
C VAL A 32 -9.36 15.55 16.57
N PHE A 33 -9.85 14.54 15.87
CA PHE A 33 -10.10 14.57 14.43
C PHE A 33 -11.44 15.17 14.07
N MET A 34 -12.44 15.08 14.94
CA MET A 34 -13.79 15.56 14.62
C MET A 34 -14.14 16.79 15.44
N ASN A 35 -14.47 17.87 14.74
CA ASN A 35 -15.02 19.08 15.35
C ASN A 35 -16.52 18.93 15.67
N THR A 36 -17.18 17.97 15.03
CA THR A 36 -18.62 17.72 15.13
C THR A 36 -18.88 16.22 15.22
N THR A 37 -19.94 15.80 15.94
CA THR A 37 -20.38 14.40 16.06
C THR A 37 -20.95 13.88 14.73
N VAL A 38 -20.08 13.58 13.77
CA VAL A 38 -20.47 12.94 12.51
C VAL A 38 -20.34 11.44 12.67
N SER A 39 -21.42 10.71 12.40
CA SER A 39 -21.39 9.25 12.34
C SER A 39 -20.83 8.83 10.98
N LEU A 40 -19.69 8.11 10.98
CA LEU A 40 -19.10 7.58 9.76
C LEU A 40 -19.71 6.21 9.47
N LEU A 41 -20.32 6.00 8.30
CA LEU A 41 -20.96 4.73 7.91
C LEU A 41 -22.02 4.21 8.89
N GLY A 42 -22.66 5.09 9.69
CA GLY A 42 -23.65 4.68 10.69
C GLY A 42 -23.04 4.14 12.00
N TYR A 43 -21.70 4.18 12.13
CA TYR A 43 -20.99 3.82 13.35
C TYR A 43 -20.46 5.06 14.07
N PRO A 44 -20.27 4.99 15.41
CA PRO A 44 -19.50 5.99 16.11
C PRO A 44 -18.07 6.03 15.55
N PRO A 45 -17.47 7.22 15.39
CA PRO A 45 -16.18 7.39 14.73
C PRO A 45 -15.04 6.58 15.38
N GLN A 46 -15.15 6.30 16.68
CA GLN A 46 -14.21 5.48 17.44
C GLN A 46 -14.13 4.04 16.92
N GLU A 47 -15.28 3.41 16.69
CA GLU A 47 -15.33 2.02 16.24
C GLU A 47 -14.92 1.92 14.77
N ALA A 48 -15.31 2.90 13.95
CA ALA A 48 -14.86 3.00 12.56
C ALA A 48 -13.32 3.09 12.47
N LEU A 49 -12.68 3.92 13.31
CA LEU A 49 -11.21 4.04 13.36
C LEU A 49 -10.53 2.76 13.83
N ARG A 50 -11.11 2.03 14.81
CA ARG A 50 -10.56 0.76 15.28
C ARG A 50 -10.61 -0.32 14.21
N VAL A 51 -11.76 -0.49 13.57
CA VAL A 51 -11.95 -1.46 12.49
C VAL A 51 -10.99 -1.13 11.35
N LEU A 52 -10.89 0.14 10.97
CA LEU A 52 -9.94 0.59 9.95
C LEU A 52 -8.50 0.25 10.34
N GLY A 53 -8.09 0.54 11.59
CA GLY A 53 -6.76 0.20 12.08
C GLY A 53 -6.46 -1.31 12.03
N LEU A 54 -7.44 -2.15 12.40
CA LEU A 54 -7.31 -3.61 12.31
C LEU A 54 -7.19 -4.08 10.85
N CYS A 55 -7.95 -3.50 9.93
CA CYS A 55 -7.81 -3.79 8.50
C CYS A 55 -6.41 -3.42 7.99
N VAL A 56 -5.88 -2.25 8.37
CA VAL A 56 -4.53 -1.81 7.99
C VAL A 56 -3.46 -2.74 8.59
N LEU A 57 -3.61 -3.21 9.82
CA LEU A 57 -2.71 -4.21 10.41
C LEU A 57 -2.73 -5.52 9.60
N GLY A 58 -3.90 -5.97 9.17
CA GLY A 58 -4.04 -7.15 8.31
C GLY A 58 -3.37 -6.98 6.95
N ILE A 59 -3.51 -5.81 6.34
CA ILE A 59 -2.83 -5.45 5.08
C ILE A 59 -1.31 -5.42 5.30
N GLY A 60 -0.83 -4.77 6.36
CA GLY A 60 0.59 -4.73 6.71
C GLY A 60 1.18 -6.12 6.89
N LEU A 61 0.44 -7.04 7.52
CA LEU A 61 0.85 -8.44 7.62
C LEU A 61 0.95 -9.12 6.26
N TYR A 62 -0.04 -8.93 5.39
CA TYR A 62 -0.03 -9.47 4.03
C TYR A 62 1.16 -8.96 3.20
N VAL A 63 1.40 -7.64 3.21
CA VAL A 63 2.54 -7.02 2.50
C VAL A 63 3.87 -7.52 3.07
N CYS A 64 3.97 -7.66 4.40
CA CYS A 64 5.15 -8.22 5.06
C CYS A 64 5.43 -9.65 4.57
N VAL A 65 4.40 -10.51 4.52
CA VAL A 65 4.53 -11.88 4.00
C VAL A 65 5.07 -11.87 2.57
N ILE A 66 4.51 -11.04 1.68
CA ILE A 66 5.01 -10.91 0.30
C ILE A 66 6.48 -10.47 0.31
N GLY A 67 6.84 -9.44 1.08
CA GLY A 67 8.22 -8.96 1.18
C GLY A 67 9.21 -9.98 1.72
N TYR A 68 8.76 -10.98 2.49
CA TYR A 68 9.61 -12.06 2.98
C TYR A 68 9.73 -13.24 2.00
N THR A 69 8.80 -13.41 1.05
CA THR A 69 8.88 -14.50 0.08
C THR A 69 10.10 -14.36 -0.84
N LYS A 70 10.75 -15.50 -1.15
CA LYS A 70 11.95 -15.54 -2.02
C LYS A 70 11.63 -15.17 -3.49
N GLN A 71 10.40 -15.45 -3.93
CA GLN A 71 9.93 -15.16 -5.28
C GLN A 71 8.73 -14.23 -5.19
N ILE A 72 8.94 -12.95 -5.54
CA ILE A 72 7.86 -11.97 -5.54
C ILE A 72 7.02 -12.17 -6.79
N LEU A 73 5.80 -12.66 -6.62
CA LEU A 73 4.86 -12.84 -7.73
C LEU A 73 4.33 -11.47 -8.17
N PRO A 74 4.37 -11.13 -9.49
CA PRO A 74 3.86 -9.86 -10.01
C PRO A 74 2.39 -9.60 -9.66
N ILE A 75 1.59 -10.67 -9.58
CA ILE A 75 0.16 -10.58 -9.23
C ILE A 75 -0.04 -10.08 -7.79
N ALA A 76 0.85 -10.46 -6.87
CA ALA A 76 0.76 -10.09 -5.47
C ALA A 76 1.04 -8.59 -5.28
N VAL A 77 2.02 -8.06 -6.02
CA VAL A 77 2.36 -6.63 -6.04
C VAL A 77 1.22 -5.81 -6.64
N TRP A 78 0.59 -6.29 -7.72
CA TRP A 78 -0.60 -5.63 -8.28
C TRP A 78 -1.77 -5.56 -7.30
N LEU A 79 -1.94 -6.56 -6.43
CA LEU A 79 -2.96 -6.51 -5.37
C LEU A 79 -2.65 -5.43 -4.34
N VAL A 80 -1.38 -5.26 -3.93
CA VAL A 80 -0.97 -4.20 -3.01
C VAL A 80 -1.27 -2.83 -3.62
N ILE A 81 -0.82 -2.58 -4.85
CA ILE A 81 -1.12 -1.35 -5.61
C ILE A 81 -2.63 -1.10 -5.68
N GLY A 82 -3.44 -2.15 -5.92
CA GLY A 82 -4.90 -2.01 -5.94
C GLY A 82 -5.49 -1.54 -4.61
N ILE A 83 -4.98 -2.07 -3.49
CA ILE A 83 -5.38 -1.64 -2.14
C ILE A 83 -4.96 -0.19 -1.88
N GLU A 84 -3.75 0.20 -2.28
CA GLU A 84 -3.25 1.57 -2.16
C GLU A 84 -4.11 2.57 -2.95
N ILE A 85 -4.51 2.21 -4.19
CA ILE A 85 -5.41 3.03 -5.01
C ILE A 85 -6.76 3.23 -4.30
N VAL A 86 -7.35 2.16 -3.77
CA VAL A 86 -8.62 2.24 -3.02
C VAL A 86 -8.45 3.15 -1.80
N TRP A 87 -7.33 3.06 -1.10
CA TRP A 87 -7.02 3.91 0.05
C TRP A 87 -6.92 5.39 -0.33
N ILE A 88 -6.22 5.71 -1.42
CA ILE A 88 -6.07 7.09 -1.92
C ILE A 88 -7.42 7.66 -2.33
N ILE A 89 -8.20 6.92 -3.13
CA ILE A 89 -9.55 7.35 -3.56
C ILE A 89 -10.46 7.53 -2.34
N GLY A 90 -10.44 6.59 -1.41
CA GLY A 90 -11.20 6.67 -0.16
C GLY A 90 -10.83 7.91 0.65
N SER A 91 -9.55 8.25 0.72
CA SER A 91 -9.06 9.46 1.41
C SER A 91 -9.56 10.74 0.75
N ILE A 92 -9.54 10.82 -0.58
CA ILE A 92 -10.06 11.97 -1.33
C ILE A 92 -11.57 12.12 -1.13
N LEU A 93 -12.33 11.03 -1.25
CA LEU A 93 -13.78 11.04 -1.03
C LEU A 93 -14.13 11.43 0.41
N LEU A 94 -13.37 10.93 1.39
CA LEU A 94 -13.57 11.27 2.79
C LEU A 94 -13.33 12.77 3.04
N LEU A 95 -12.26 13.33 2.49
CA LEU A 95 -11.99 14.78 2.57
C LEU A 95 -13.06 15.61 1.86
N GLY A 96 -13.56 15.17 0.71
CA GLY A 96 -14.63 15.85 -0.02
C GLY A 96 -15.97 15.81 0.71
N TRP A 97 -16.27 14.72 1.41
CA TRP A 97 -17.57 14.53 2.07
C TRP A 97 -17.61 15.11 3.49
N VAL A 98 -16.61 14.82 4.30
CA VAL A 98 -16.59 15.22 5.73
C VAL A 98 -15.45 16.18 6.07
N GLY A 99 -14.77 16.76 5.07
CA GLY A 99 -13.66 17.71 5.26
C GLY A 99 -14.00 18.86 6.20
N ASN A 100 -15.21 19.41 6.11
CA ASN A 100 -15.65 20.52 6.97
C ASN A 100 -15.92 20.09 8.43
N ALA A 101 -16.14 18.80 8.68
CA ALA A 101 -16.32 18.25 10.02
C ALA A 101 -15.00 17.76 10.64
N LEU A 102 -13.95 17.62 9.82
CA LEU A 102 -12.62 17.27 10.27
C LEU A 102 -11.91 18.49 10.86
N SER A 103 -11.15 18.26 11.93
CA SER A 103 -10.19 19.23 12.42
C SER A 103 -9.00 19.33 11.45
N TRP A 104 -8.23 20.41 11.56
CA TRP A 104 -6.99 20.58 10.79
C TRP A 104 -6.02 19.42 10.98
N ILE A 105 -5.98 18.82 12.18
CA ILE A 105 -5.14 17.66 12.48
C ILE A 105 -5.66 16.41 11.76
N GLY A 106 -6.98 16.19 11.77
CA GLY A 106 -7.60 15.07 11.05
C GLY A 106 -7.38 15.15 9.54
N VAL A 107 -7.53 16.34 8.96
CA VAL A 107 -7.21 16.59 7.54
C VAL A 107 -5.73 16.29 7.26
N ALA A 108 -4.82 16.85 8.06
CA ALA A 108 -3.39 16.63 7.88
C ALA A 108 -3.02 15.15 7.95
N PHE A 109 -3.62 14.39 8.86
CA PHE A 109 -3.38 12.96 8.99
C PHE A 109 -3.87 12.14 7.78
N ILE A 110 -5.08 12.43 7.28
CA ILE A 110 -5.62 11.76 6.09
C ILE A 110 -4.75 12.08 4.87
N VAL A 111 -4.38 13.35 4.69
CA VAL A 111 -3.53 13.79 3.59
C VAL A 111 -2.13 13.16 3.69
N SER A 112 -1.51 13.16 4.86
CA SER A 112 -0.19 12.56 5.04
C SER A 112 -0.22 11.06 4.72
N GLY A 113 -1.24 10.34 5.19
CA GLY A 113 -1.41 8.93 4.88
C GLY A 113 -1.54 8.68 3.37
N ALA A 114 -2.40 9.44 2.69
CA ALA A 114 -2.59 9.32 1.24
C ALA A 114 -1.31 9.62 0.44
N VAL A 115 -0.55 10.64 0.84
CA VAL A 115 0.73 11.00 0.20
C VAL A 115 1.78 9.91 0.43
N THR A 116 1.87 9.37 1.64
CA THR A 116 2.80 8.28 1.96
C THR A 116 2.49 7.03 1.13
N VAL A 117 1.23 6.60 1.09
CA VAL A 117 0.77 5.46 0.29
C VAL A 117 1.02 5.70 -1.20
N PHE A 118 0.74 6.90 -1.72
CA PHE A 118 1.05 7.23 -3.11
C PHE A 118 2.54 7.12 -3.43
N GLY A 119 3.42 7.51 -2.49
CA GLY A 119 4.87 7.36 -2.62
C GLY A 119 5.29 5.89 -2.74
N PHE A 120 4.76 5.02 -1.88
CA PHE A 120 5.02 3.57 -1.95
C PHE A 120 4.52 2.97 -3.25
N MET A 121 3.28 3.26 -3.65
CA MET A 121 2.71 2.85 -4.93
C MET A 121 3.62 3.15 -6.12
N VAL A 122 4.20 4.36 -6.19
CA VAL A 122 5.15 4.73 -7.26
C VAL A 122 6.41 3.86 -7.20
N PHE A 123 6.98 3.64 -6.02
CA PHE A 123 8.16 2.78 -5.87
C PHE A 123 7.87 1.31 -6.23
N GLU A 124 6.68 0.81 -5.89
CA GLU A 124 6.25 -0.54 -6.24
C GLU A 124 6.07 -0.70 -7.75
N LEU A 125 5.44 0.28 -8.42
CA LEU A 125 5.29 0.30 -9.87
C LEU A 125 6.65 0.26 -10.59
N ILE A 126 7.61 1.06 -10.13
CA ILE A 126 8.97 1.08 -10.69
C ILE A 126 9.68 -0.26 -10.48
N GLY A 127 9.56 -0.84 -9.28
CA GLY A 127 10.13 -2.16 -8.97
C GLY A 127 9.51 -3.27 -9.82
N LEU A 128 8.19 -3.24 -10.04
CA LEU A 128 7.46 -4.20 -10.86
C LEU A 128 7.84 -4.13 -12.34
N GLN A 129 8.02 -2.92 -12.88
CA GLN A 129 8.50 -2.73 -14.26
C GLN A 129 9.93 -3.27 -14.45
N SER A 130 10.75 -3.19 -13.41
CA SER A 130 12.12 -3.72 -13.42
C SER A 130 12.12 -5.25 -13.42
N LEU A 131 11.26 -5.88 -12.61
CA LEU A 131 11.08 -7.34 -12.62
C LEU A 131 10.57 -7.87 -13.97
N ARG A 132 9.59 -7.19 -14.58
CA ARG A 132 9.05 -7.61 -15.88
C ARG A 132 10.11 -7.55 -16.99
N ARG A 133 10.98 -6.54 -16.99
CA ARG A 133 12.07 -6.43 -17.97
C ARG A 133 13.08 -7.56 -17.85
N GLY A 134 13.52 -7.89 -16.63
CA GLY A 134 14.44 -9.01 -16.41
C GLY A 134 13.89 -10.35 -16.88
N TYR A 135 12.58 -10.59 -16.74
CA TYR A 135 11.94 -11.80 -17.26
C TYR A 135 11.96 -11.86 -18.81
N ILE A 136 11.71 -10.73 -19.49
CA ILE A 136 11.72 -10.65 -20.95
C ILE A 136 13.13 -10.89 -21.50
N ASP A 137 14.16 -10.32 -20.86
CA ASP A 137 15.55 -10.48 -21.31
C ASP A 137 16.03 -11.93 -21.18
N LEU A 138 15.73 -12.60 -20.07
CA LEU A 138 16.03 -14.03 -19.90
C LEU A 138 15.32 -14.90 -20.94
N THR A 139 14.04 -14.62 -21.21
CA THR A 139 13.29 -15.34 -22.25
C THR A 139 13.89 -15.12 -23.64
N ARG A 140 14.47 -13.94 -23.89
CA ARG A 140 15.12 -13.61 -25.17
C ARG A 140 16.48 -14.27 -25.32
N GLU A 141 17.26 -14.42 -24.25
CA GLU A 141 18.50 -15.20 -24.28
C GLU A 141 18.22 -16.68 -24.54
N ASP A 142 17.24 -17.28 -23.86
CA ASP A 142 16.86 -18.69 -24.04
C ASP A 142 16.34 -18.99 -25.47
N LEU A 143 15.65 -18.02 -26.10
CA LEU A 143 15.18 -18.14 -27.48
C LEU A 143 16.23 -17.74 -28.54
N GLY A 144 17.30 -17.04 -28.14
CA GLY A 144 18.39 -16.59 -29.02
C GLY A 144 19.52 -17.61 -29.18
N THR A 145 19.60 -18.62 -28.31
CA THR A 145 20.50 -19.76 -28.47
C THR A 145 19.87 -20.85 -29.33
N GLU A 146 19.67 -20.56 -30.62
CA GLU A 146 19.48 -21.62 -31.62
C GLU A 146 20.81 -22.41 -31.70
N PRO A 147 20.82 -23.76 -31.63
CA PRO A 147 22.05 -24.52 -31.72
C PRO A 147 22.68 -24.24 -33.09
N ARG A 148 23.86 -23.60 -33.08
CA ARG A 148 24.76 -23.58 -34.23
C ARG A 148 24.86 -25.01 -34.73
N SER A 149 24.21 -25.27 -35.86
CA SER A 149 24.32 -26.53 -36.57
C SER A 149 25.80 -26.84 -36.70
N LEU A 150 26.17 -27.96 -36.09
CA LEU A 150 27.47 -28.60 -36.19
C LEU A 150 27.95 -28.52 -37.64
N GLY A 151 29.19 -28.03 -37.78
CA GLY A 151 29.91 -28.17 -39.03
C GLY A 151 29.88 -29.64 -39.45
N SER A 152 29.34 -29.88 -40.64
CA SER A 152 29.61 -31.09 -41.39
C SER A 152 30.69 -30.72 -42.40
N ASP A 153 31.92 -31.09 -42.03
CA ASP A 153 33.07 -31.25 -42.92
C ASP A 153 32.77 -32.27 -44.05
#